data_AF-A0A974XP43-F1
#
_entry.id   AF-A0A974XP43-F1
#
_cell.length_a   1.000
_cell.length_b   1.000
_cell.length_c   1.000
_cell.angle_alpha   90.00
_cell.angle_beta   90.00
_cell.angle_gamma   90.00
#
_symmetry.space_group_name_H-M   'P 1'
#
loop_
_entity.id
_entity.type
_entity.pdbx_description
1 polymer ?
#
loop_
_entity_poly.entity_id
_entity_poly.type
_entity_poly.pdbx_seq_one_letter_code
_entity_poly.pdbx_strand_id
1 'polypeptide(L)'
;MQKQQGFTLIELVVVIIILGILAVTAAPKFINLQADARKSTVEGAKAALQGANSLVYSKAALAGLENASGQTVTIKTDVTVTTDFGYLAGNATVTNIVADLEDIMEMNFETLTDDTTTVSNEDWGVRAVSATSFRIVPRGRTADTTEANACHLQYTAATSTALPIYSVVTTGC
;
A
#
# COMPACT_ATOMS: atom_id res chain seq x y z
N MET A 1 29.38 52.34 19.86
CA MET A 1 29.79 51.52 18.70
C MET A 1 29.94 50.08 19.19
N GLN A 2 29.03 49.18 18.82
CA GLN A 2 29.21 47.76 19.10
C GLN A 2 30.21 47.19 18.10
N LYS A 3 31.28 46.55 18.58
CA LYS A 3 32.24 45.83 17.73
C LYS A 3 31.52 44.62 17.12
N GLN A 4 31.35 44.64 15.80
CA GLN A 4 30.88 43.47 15.06
C GLN A 4 32.01 42.43 15.07
N GLN A 5 31.87 41.39 15.89
CA GLN A 5 32.75 40.23 15.85
C GLN A 5 32.42 39.46 14.57
N GLY A 6 33.28 39.58 13.56
CA GLY A 6 33.16 38.77 12.35
C GLY A 6 33.54 37.32 12.64
N PHE A 7 32.84 36.39 11.98
CA PHE A 7 33.23 34.97 11.97
C PHE A 7 34.62 34.80 11.36
N THR A 8 35.45 33.96 11.97
CA THR A 8 36.76 33.61 11.40
C THR A 8 36.60 32.59 10.28
N LEU A 9 37.49 32.64 9.27
CA LEU A 9 37.48 31.64 8.19
C LEU A 9 37.68 30.22 8.73
N ILE A 10 38.46 30.05 9.79
CA ILE A 10 38.70 28.74 10.40
C ILE A 10 37.46 28.18 11.09
N GLU A 11 36.65 29.01 11.76
CA GLU A 11 35.38 28.57 12.34
C GLU A 11 34.42 28.06 11.27
N LEU A 12 34.32 28.76 10.13
CA LEU A 12 33.49 28.31 9.02
C LEU A 12 33.98 26.97 8.44
N VAL A 13 35.29 26.80 8.28
CA VAL A 13 35.90 25.56 7.77
C VAL A 13 35.68 24.39 8.72
N VAL A 14 35.83 24.59 10.04
CA VAL A 14 35.60 23.52 11.02
C VAL A 14 34.13 23.09 11.03
N VAL A 15 33.19 24.03 10.92
CA VAL A 15 31.76 23.71 10.87
C VAL A 15 31.40 22.85 9.67
N ILE A 16 31.88 23.18 8.46
CA ILE A 16 31.59 22.36 7.27
C ILE A 16 32.23 20.97 7.35
N ILE A 17 33.40 20.83 7.99
CA ILE A 17 34.05 19.53 8.22
C ILE A 17 33.20 18.67 9.16
N ILE A 18 32.74 19.24 10.29
CA ILE A 18 31.90 18.51 11.24
C ILE A 18 30.59 18.09 10.58
N LEU A 19 29.93 19.00 9.85
CA LEU A 19 28.71 18.67 9.11
C LEU A 19 28.95 17.60 8.05
N GLY A 20 30.11 17.60 7.38
CA GLY A 20 30.50 16.56 6.43
C GLY A 20 30.60 15.17 7.07
N ILE A 21 31.26 15.06 8.24
CA ILE A 21 31.39 13.78 8.97
C ILE A 21 30.02 13.28 9.45
N LEU A 22 29.19 14.17 9.97
CA LEU A 22 27.84 13.82 10.43
C LEU A 22 26.94 13.37 9.27
N ALA A 23 27.04 14.01 8.10
CA ALA A 23 26.27 13.63 6.92
C ALA A 23 26.59 12.21 6.44
N VAL A 24 27.88 11.85 6.35
CA VAL A 24 28.32 10.53 5.86
C VAL A 24 27.91 9.40 6.80
N THR A 25 27.94 9.63 8.11
CA THR A 25 27.55 8.61 9.10
C THR A 25 26.04 8.47 9.25
N ALA A 26 25.28 9.55 9.08
CA ALA A 26 23.83 9.54 9.22
C ALA A 26 23.10 9.03 7.96
N ALA A 27 23.60 9.33 6.75
CA ALA A 27 22.91 9.01 5.50
C ALA A 27 22.57 7.51 5.31
N PRO A 28 23.47 6.54 5.57
CA PRO A 28 23.15 5.12 5.43
C PRO A 28 22.03 4.67 6.38
N LYS A 29 22.03 5.20 7.61
CA LYS A 29 20.99 4.89 8.59
C LYS A 29 19.62 5.45 8.17
N PHE A 30 19.58 6.66 7.63
CA PHE A 30 18.35 7.26 7.12
C PHE A 30 17.75 6.51 5.93
N ILE A 31 18.57 5.92 5.05
CA ILE A 31 18.09 5.12 3.92
C ILE A 31 17.42 3.82 4.42
N ASN A 32 18.08 3.09 5.33
CA ASN A 32 17.54 1.85 5.88
C ASN A 32 16.23 2.07 6.64
N LEU A 33 16.14 3.15 7.43
CA LEU A 33 14.91 3.49 8.17
C LEU A 33 13.72 3.77 7.24
N GLN A 34 13.95 4.35 6.06
CA GLN A 34 12.89 4.59 5.09
C GLN A 34 12.39 3.28 4.45
N ALA A 35 13.31 2.37 4.11
CA ALA A 35 12.96 1.05 3.59
C ALA A 35 12.17 0.23 4.62
N ASP A 36 12.63 0.20 5.87
CA ASP A 36 11.95 -0.48 6.99
C ASP A 36 10.57 0.12 7.28
N ALA A 37 10.45 1.45 7.23
CA ALA A 37 9.17 2.13 7.38
C ALA A 37 8.18 1.72 6.29
N ARG A 38 8.61 1.71 5.02
CA ARG A 38 7.76 1.30 3.88
C ARG A 38 7.33 -0.16 4.00
N LYS A 39 8.26 -1.05 4.34
CA LYS A 39 7.96 -2.47 4.58
C LYS A 39 6.88 -2.62 5.66
N SER A 40 7.03 -1.90 6.76
CA SER A 40 6.06 -1.90 7.85
C SER A 40 4.69 -1.35 7.42
N THR A 41 4.68 -0.31 6.59
CA THR A 41 3.44 0.27 6.03
C THR A 41 2.70 -0.72 5.14
N VAL A 42 3.40 -1.46 4.27
CA VAL A 42 2.79 -2.49 3.40
C VAL A 42 2.26 -3.68 4.22
N GLU A 43 2.98 -4.11 5.26
CA GLU A 43 2.47 -5.12 6.21
C GLU A 43 1.25 -4.61 6.98
N GLY A 44 1.22 -3.33 7.35
CA GLY A 44 0.06 -2.68 7.94
C GLY A 44 -1.16 -2.70 7.03
N ALA A 45 -0.98 -2.40 5.74
CA ALA A 45 -2.05 -2.48 4.75
C ALA A 45 -2.57 -3.92 4.56
N LYS A 46 -1.69 -4.92 4.66
CA LYS A 46 -2.12 -6.34 4.66
C LYS A 46 -3.05 -6.63 5.83
N ALA A 47 -2.65 -6.23 7.05
CA ALA A 47 -3.48 -6.46 8.23
C ALA A 47 -4.84 -5.74 8.13
N ALA A 48 -4.85 -4.51 7.62
CA ALA A 48 -6.07 -3.75 7.38
C ALA A 48 -6.99 -4.46 6.37
N LEU A 49 -6.45 -4.91 5.23
CA LEU A 49 -7.22 -5.64 4.22
C LEU A 49 -7.74 -6.98 4.74
N GLN A 50 -6.96 -7.72 5.54
CA GLN A 50 -7.42 -8.95 6.19
C GLN A 50 -8.59 -8.69 7.15
N GLY A 51 -8.50 -7.62 7.95
CA GLY A 51 -9.58 -7.19 8.84
C GLY A 51 -10.86 -6.83 8.07
N ALA A 52 -10.72 -6.02 7.01
CA ALA A 52 -11.83 -5.65 6.13
C ALA A 52 -12.48 -6.89 5.49
N ASN A 53 -11.67 -7.84 5.01
CA ASN A 53 -12.20 -9.06 4.40
C ASN A 53 -12.92 -9.98 5.39
N SER A 54 -12.48 -10.01 6.65
CA SER A 54 -13.17 -10.75 7.72
C SER A 54 -14.56 -10.16 8.00
N LEU A 55 -14.69 -8.83 7.93
CA LEU A 55 -15.98 -8.15 8.03
C LEU A 55 -16.89 -8.47 6.83
N VAL A 56 -16.35 -8.41 5.61
CA VAL A 56 -17.07 -8.76 4.37
C VAL A 56 -17.57 -10.20 4.44
N TYR A 57 -16.72 -11.14 4.85
CA TYR A 57 -17.09 -12.55 5.04
C TYR A 57 -18.20 -12.73 6.06
N SER A 58 -18.12 -12.04 7.19
CA SER A 58 -19.17 -12.10 8.21
C SER A 58 -20.52 -11.62 7.66
N LYS A 59 -20.53 -10.57 6.84
CA LYS A 59 -21.74 -10.06 6.17
C LYS A 59 -22.27 -11.03 5.11
N ALA A 60 -21.37 -11.62 4.31
CA ALA A 60 -21.74 -12.60 3.29
C ALA A 60 -22.35 -13.86 3.91
N ALA A 61 -21.77 -14.36 5.00
CA ALA A 61 -22.29 -15.53 5.73
C ALA A 61 -23.67 -15.26 6.35
N LEU A 62 -23.90 -14.06 6.89
CA LEU A 62 -25.23 -13.67 7.38
C LEU A 62 -26.28 -13.59 6.27
N ALA A 63 -25.85 -13.29 5.04
CA ALA A 63 -26.70 -13.28 3.85
C ALA A 63 -26.84 -14.67 3.18
N GLY A 64 -26.10 -15.69 3.63
CA GLY A 64 -26.07 -17.02 3.02
C GLY A 64 -25.36 -17.07 1.66
N LEU A 65 -24.43 -16.15 1.42
CA LEU A 65 -23.71 -15.98 0.15
C LEU A 65 -22.23 -16.40 0.25
N GLU A 66 -21.80 -16.98 1.36
CA GLU A 66 -20.41 -17.32 1.64
C GLU A 66 -19.81 -18.43 0.76
N ASN A 67 -20.66 -19.17 0.04
CA ASN A 67 -20.24 -20.26 -0.85
C ASN A 67 -20.44 -19.94 -2.34
N ALA A 68 -20.86 -18.71 -2.67
CA ALA A 68 -21.17 -18.28 -4.03
C ALA A 68 -20.15 -17.25 -4.54
N SER A 69 -19.88 -17.28 -5.85
CA SER A 69 -18.99 -16.34 -6.53
C SER A 69 -19.78 -15.23 -7.23
N GLY A 70 -19.18 -14.06 -7.37
CA GLY A 70 -19.75 -12.90 -8.05
C GLY A 70 -21.01 -12.35 -7.38
N GLN A 71 -21.14 -12.47 -6.06
CA GLN A 71 -22.31 -12.01 -5.32
C GLN A 71 -22.10 -10.61 -4.76
N THR A 72 -23.15 -9.79 -4.77
CA THR A 72 -23.13 -8.46 -4.15
C THR A 72 -23.62 -8.56 -2.71
N VAL A 73 -22.81 -8.10 -1.76
CA VAL A 73 -23.11 -8.14 -0.32
C VAL A 73 -23.20 -6.72 0.23
N THR A 74 -24.27 -6.42 0.96
CA THR A 74 -24.44 -5.12 1.63
C THR A 74 -23.64 -5.07 2.93
N ILE A 75 -22.65 -4.18 3.01
CA ILE A 75 -21.77 -4.05 4.18
C ILE A 75 -22.37 -3.08 5.21
N LYS A 76 -22.79 -1.90 4.73
CA LYS A 76 -23.50 -0.85 5.47
C LYS A 76 -24.66 -0.33 4.59
N THR A 77 -25.56 0.48 5.16
CA THR A 77 -26.69 1.06 4.41
C THR A 77 -26.16 1.75 3.14
N ASP A 78 -26.75 1.41 2.00
CA ASP A 78 -26.39 1.90 0.67
C ASP A 78 -24.95 1.62 0.19
N VAL A 79 -24.24 0.70 0.84
CA VAL A 79 -22.89 0.29 0.44
C VAL A 79 -22.83 -1.21 0.21
N THR A 80 -22.43 -1.57 -1.01
CA THR A 80 -22.41 -2.94 -1.49
C THR A 80 -21.08 -3.28 -2.11
N VAL A 81 -20.60 -4.48 -1.84
CA VAL A 81 -19.30 -4.95 -2.30
C VAL A 81 -19.46 -6.24 -3.08
N THR A 82 -18.68 -6.40 -4.14
CA THR A 82 -18.64 -7.66 -4.89
C THR A 82 -17.79 -8.68 -4.15
N THR A 83 -18.34 -9.89 -3.97
CA THR A 83 -17.70 -10.97 -3.22
C THR A 83 -17.58 -12.25 -4.04
N ASP A 84 -16.46 -12.93 -3.85
CA ASP A 84 -16.20 -14.30 -4.29
C ASP A 84 -16.02 -15.19 -3.05
N PHE A 85 -16.93 -16.15 -2.89
CA PHE A 85 -16.92 -17.11 -1.77
C PHE A 85 -16.88 -16.40 -0.40
N GLY A 86 -17.70 -15.36 -0.28
CA GLY A 86 -17.82 -14.52 0.91
C GLY A 86 -16.69 -13.52 1.13
N TYR A 87 -15.61 -13.58 0.39
CA TYR A 87 -14.51 -12.62 0.49
C TYR A 87 -14.59 -11.58 -0.63
N LEU A 88 -13.88 -10.47 -0.51
CA LEU A 88 -13.74 -9.46 -1.56
C LEU A 88 -13.38 -10.14 -2.90
N ALA A 89 -14.17 -9.86 -3.93
CA ALA A 89 -13.93 -10.41 -5.25
C ALA A 89 -12.63 -9.84 -5.84
N GLY A 90 -12.03 -10.62 -6.73
CA GLY A 90 -11.09 -10.02 -7.69
C GLY A 90 -11.87 -9.24 -8.74
N ASN A 91 -11.22 -8.33 -9.46
CA ASN A 91 -11.83 -7.75 -10.66
C ASN A 91 -10.77 -7.44 -11.72
N ALA A 92 -11.13 -7.59 -12.99
CA ALA A 92 -10.27 -7.14 -14.10
C ALA A 92 -10.30 -5.61 -14.25
N THR A 93 -11.39 -4.97 -13.80
CA THR A 93 -11.58 -3.52 -13.83
C THR A 93 -11.14 -2.91 -12.50
N VAL A 94 -10.01 -2.22 -12.52
CA VAL A 94 -9.40 -1.58 -11.34
C VAL A 94 -10.33 -0.59 -10.63
N THR A 95 -11.19 0.13 -11.35
CA THR A 95 -12.14 1.08 -10.74
C THR A 95 -13.15 0.40 -9.82
N ASN A 96 -13.58 -0.83 -10.15
CA ASN A 96 -14.49 -1.58 -9.28
C ASN A 96 -13.77 -2.03 -8.00
N ILE A 97 -12.50 -2.45 -8.13
CA ILE A 97 -11.67 -2.83 -6.98
C ILE A 97 -11.49 -1.64 -6.06
N VAL A 98 -11.15 -0.48 -6.63
CA VAL A 98 -10.99 0.76 -5.87
C VAL A 98 -12.29 1.10 -5.14
N ALA A 99 -13.43 1.13 -5.82
CA ALA A 99 -14.71 1.40 -5.18
C ALA A 99 -15.01 0.43 -4.01
N ASP A 100 -14.85 -0.88 -4.24
CA ASP A 100 -15.06 -1.89 -3.20
C ASP A 100 -14.08 -1.71 -2.01
N LEU A 101 -12.81 -1.35 -2.26
CA LEU A 101 -11.80 -1.11 -1.23
C LEU A 101 -12.08 0.18 -0.44
N GLU A 102 -12.45 1.27 -1.11
CA GLU A 102 -12.81 2.54 -0.48
C GLU A 102 -14.02 2.37 0.45
N ASP A 103 -14.99 1.55 0.04
CA ASP A 103 -16.20 1.26 0.81
C ASP A 103 -15.94 0.45 2.09
N ILE A 104 -14.98 -0.50 2.07
CA ILE A 104 -14.70 -1.40 3.21
C ILE A 104 -13.55 -0.93 4.10
N MET A 105 -12.58 -0.21 3.55
CA MET A 105 -11.39 0.25 4.29
C MET A 105 -11.51 1.71 4.74
N GLU A 106 -12.45 2.48 4.18
CA GLU A 106 -12.61 3.91 4.45
C GLU A 106 -11.31 4.70 4.20
N MET A 107 -10.60 4.31 3.14
CA MET A 107 -9.35 4.91 2.65
C MET A 107 -9.54 5.27 1.18
N ASN A 108 -8.83 6.29 0.68
CA ASN A 108 -8.85 6.64 -0.75
C ASN A 108 -7.74 5.91 -1.50
N PHE A 109 -7.99 5.53 -2.75
CA PHE A 109 -7.01 4.86 -3.59
C PHE A 109 -6.88 5.48 -4.98
N GLU A 110 -5.64 5.65 -5.44
CA GLU A 110 -5.36 6.01 -6.82
C GLU A 110 -5.51 4.80 -7.73
N THR A 111 -6.23 4.94 -8.83
CA THR A 111 -6.32 3.89 -9.85
C THR A 111 -5.04 3.85 -10.69
N LEU A 112 -4.36 2.71 -10.75
CA LEU A 112 -3.20 2.47 -11.62
C LEU A 112 -3.61 1.65 -12.85
N THR A 113 -3.36 2.17 -14.04
CA THR A 113 -3.67 1.50 -15.32
C THR A 113 -2.53 0.65 -15.87
N ASP A 114 -1.31 0.87 -15.39
CA ASP A 114 -0.10 0.14 -15.79
C ASP A 114 0.87 -0.06 -14.60
N ASP A 115 1.96 -0.81 -14.82
CA ASP A 115 2.92 -1.17 -13.77
C ASP A 115 4.01 -0.12 -13.57
N THR A 116 4.01 0.93 -14.41
CA THR A 116 5.07 1.95 -14.47
C THR A 116 4.65 3.28 -13.87
N THR A 117 3.34 3.51 -13.75
CA THR A 117 2.79 4.72 -13.17
C THR A 117 3.06 4.73 -11.68
N THR A 118 3.61 5.85 -11.21
CA THR A 118 3.91 6.06 -9.80
C THR A 118 2.67 6.58 -9.09
N VAL A 119 2.35 6.01 -7.93
CA VAL A 119 1.31 6.53 -7.03
C VAL A 119 1.73 7.92 -6.55
N SER A 120 0.96 8.94 -6.90
CA SER A 120 1.34 10.35 -6.72
C SER A 120 0.23 11.22 -6.14
N ASN A 121 -1.02 10.82 -6.29
CA ASN A 121 -2.16 11.59 -5.84
C ASN A 121 -2.59 11.16 -4.43
N GLU A 122 -2.75 9.85 -4.22
CA GLU A 122 -3.17 9.27 -2.94
C GLU A 122 -1.99 8.65 -2.16
N ASP A 123 -2.27 8.15 -0.95
CA ASP A 123 -1.30 7.40 -0.14
C ASP A 123 -1.07 5.98 -0.67
N TRP A 124 -2.07 5.44 -1.39
CA TRP A 124 -2.07 4.10 -1.95
C TRP A 124 -2.61 4.12 -3.38
N GLY A 125 -2.02 3.30 -4.24
CA GLY A 125 -2.56 3.02 -5.56
C GLY A 125 -2.94 1.56 -5.70
N VAL A 126 -3.93 1.28 -6.53
CA VAL A 126 -4.43 -0.07 -6.80
C VAL A 126 -4.24 -0.40 -8.26
N ARG A 127 -3.69 -1.58 -8.55
CA ARG A 127 -3.53 -2.11 -9.90
C ARG A 127 -4.25 -3.44 -10.04
N ALA A 128 -5.17 -3.55 -11.00
CA ALA A 128 -5.71 -4.84 -11.41
C ALA A 128 -4.64 -5.65 -12.15
N VAL A 129 -4.40 -6.90 -11.73
CA VAL A 129 -3.40 -7.81 -12.32
C VAL A 129 -4.08 -8.88 -13.16
N SER A 130 -5.16 -9.46 -12.64
CA SER A 130 -6.01 -10.42 -13.33
C SER A 130 -7.44 -10.24 -12.87
N ALA A 131 -8.38 -11.01 -13.44
CA ALA A 131 -9.76 -11.04 -12.95
C ALA A 131 -9.88 -11.45 -11.47
N THR A 132 -8.85 -12.10 -10.90
CA THR A 132 -8.86 -12.65 -9.54
C THR A 132 -7.81 -12.03 -8.62
N SER A 133 -7.02 -11.07 -9.10
CA SER A 133 -5.93 -10.51 -8.31
C SER A 133 -5.65 -9.04 -8.62
N PHE A 134 -5.26 -8.33 -7.58
CA PHE A 134 -4.86 -6.93 -7.65
C PHE A 134 -3.71 -6.65 -6.70
N ARG A 135 -3.02 -5.53 -6.91
CA ARG A 135 -1.93 -5.04 -6.06
C ARG A 135 -2.31 -3.71 -5.45
N ILE A 136 -1.97 -3.55 -4.17
CA ILE A 136 -2.00 -2.28 -3.45
C ILE A 136 -0.55 -1.81 -3.27
N VAL A 137 -0.26 -0.59 -3.70
CA VAL A 137 1.08 -0.02 -3.85
C VAL A 137 1.15 1.27 -3.03
N PRO A 138 2.17 1.50 -2.20
CA PRO A 138 2.29 2.75 -1.43
C PRO A 138 2.71 3.93 -2.32
N ARG A 139 2.45 5.14 -1.84
CA ARG A 139 2.86 6.39 -2.49
C ARG A 139 4.34 6.42 -2.87
N GLY A 140 4.63 6.96 -4.06
CA GLY A 140 5.98 7.07 -4.60
C GLY A 140 6.54 5.76 -5.18
N ARG A 141 5.72 4.71 -5.28
CA ARG A 141 6.07 3.42 -5.90
C ARG A 141 5.16 3.11 -7.09
N THR A 142 5.55 2.13 -7.87
CA THR A 142 4.80 1.62 -9.01
C THR A 142 4.35 0.18 -8.74
N ALA A 143 3.43 -0.35 -9.55
CA ALA A 143 2.98 -1.75 -9.44
C ALA A 143 3.95 -2.77 -10.07
N ASP A 144 5.16 -2.32 -10.42
CA ASP A 144 6.25 -3.13 -10.97
C ASP A 144 6.64 -4.28 -10.03
N THR A 145 6.88 -5.45 -10.62
CA THR A 145 7.27 -6.69 -9.95
C THR A 145 8.75 -7.03 -10.10
N THR A 146 9.53 -6.21 -10.81
CA THR A 146 10.99 -6.38 -10.84
C THR A 146 11.56 -6.26 -9.43
N GLU A 147 12.57 -7.05 -9.11
CA GLU A 147 13.09 -7.12 -7.72
C GLU A 147 13.49 -5.75 -7.16
N ALA A 148 14.02 -4.86 -8.01
CA ALA A 148 14.43 -3.51 -7.65
C ALA A 148 13.26 -2.59 -7.28
N ASN A 149 12.06 -2.83 -7.83
CA ASN A 149 10.91 -1.95 -7.68
C ASN A 149 9.74 -2.58 -6.88
N ALA A 150 9.76 -3.89 -6.64
CA ALA A 150 8.65 -4.60 -6.01
C ALA A 150 8.47 -4.19 -4.54
N CYS A 151 7.50 -3.31 -4.30
CA CYS A 151 7.07 -2.83 -2.99
C CYS A 151 5.55 -2.71 -2.98
N HIS A 152 4.84 -3.82 -2.76
CA HIS A 152 3.38 -3.88 -2.85
C HIS A 152 2.79 -5.06 -2.05
N LEU A 153 1.49 -4.96 -1.76
CA LEU A 153 0.66 -6.04 -1.30
C LEU A 153 -0.11 -6.61 -2.50
N GLN A 154 0.03 -7.91 -2.78
CA GLN A 154 -0.78 -8.62 -3.76
C GLN A 154 -1.90 -9.40 -3.07
N TYR A 155 -3.14 -9.08 -3.44
CA TYR A 155 -4.33 -9.83 -3.08
C TYR A 155 -4.69 -10.80 -4.20
N THR A 156 -5.06 -12.02 -3.83
CA THR A 156 -5.68 -13.00 -4.74
C THR A 156 -6.97 -13.49 -4.10
N ALA A 157 -8.07 -13.34 -4.84
CA ALA A 157 -9.41 -13.64 -4.39
C ALA A 157 -9.60 -15.12 -4.05
N ALA A 158 -10.58 -15.39 -3.20
CA ALA A 158 -10.95 -16.74 -2.82
C ALA A 158 -11.52 -17.53 -4.02
N THR A 159 -11.43 -18.85 -3.93
CA THR A 159 -12.08 -19.77 -4.87
C THR A 159 -12.98 -20.74 -4.10
N SER A 160 -13.69 -21.61 -4.81
CA SER A 160 -14.54 -22.63 -4.18
C SER A 160 -13.78 -23.61 -3.28
N THR A 161 -12.44 -23.64 -3.38
CA THR A 161 -11.58 -24.59 -2.67
C THR A 161 -10.42 -23.92 -1.92
N ALA A 162 -10.23 -22.60 -2.06
CA ALA A 162 -9.11 -21.89 -1.47
C ALA A 162 -9.53 -20.54 -0.87
N LEU A 163 -8.97 -20.24 0.30
CA LEU A 163 -9.09 -18.94 0.96
C LEU A 163 -8.31 -17.86 0.20
N PRO A 164 -8.64 -16.56 0.39
CA PRO A 164 -7.90 -15.48 -0.25
C PRO A 164 -6.45 -15.43 0.24
N ILE A 165 -5.54 -15.08 -0.67
CA ILE A 165 -4.10 -15.01 -0.42
C ILE A 165 -3.66 -13.54 -0.35
N TYR A 166 -2.86 -13.23 0.67
CA TYR A 166 -2.28 -11.90 0.92
C TYR A 166 -0.76 -11.99 0.91
N SER A 167 -0.14 -11.64 -0.22
CA SER A 167 1.30 -11.72 -0.41
C SER A 167 1.93 -10.33 -0.33
N VAL A 168 2.84 -10.11 0.61
CA VAL A 168 3.58 -8.85 0.73
C VAL A 168 4.93 -9.02 0.04
N VAL A 169 5.20 -8.19 -0.97
CA VAL A 169 6.46 -8.19 -1.73
C VAL A 169 7.18 -6.87 -1.43
N THR A 170 8.34 -6.97 -0.79
CA THR A 170 9.08 -5.82 -0.25
C THR A 170 10.54 -5.76 -0.69
N THR A 171 10.93 -6.55 -1.70
CA THR A 171 12.33 -6.64 -2.16
C THR A 171 12.87 -5.32 -2.70
N GLY A 172 11.99 -4.47 -3.23
CA GLY A 172 12.33 -3.14 -3.75
C GLY A 172 11.92 -1.98 -2.84
N CYS A 173 11.34 -2.25 -1.66
CA CYS A 173 11.10 -1.20 -0.65
C CYS A 173 12.46 -0.72 -0.10
#